data_AF-A0A3D5J975-F1
#
_entry.id   AF-A0A3D5J975-F1
#
_cell.length_a   1.000
_cell.length_b   1.000
_cell.length_c   1.000
_cell.angle_alpha   90.00
_cell.angle_beta   90.00
_cell.angle_gamma   90.00
#
_symmetry.space_group_name_H-M   'P 1'
#
loop_
_entity.id
_entity.type
_entity.pdbx_description
1 polymer ?
#
loop_
_entity_poly.entity_id
_entity_poly.type
_entity_poly.pdbx_seq_one_letter_code
_entity_poly.pdbx_strand_id
1 'polypeptide(L)'
;MKSLFESTQEVLLSKNIEQKTQATQKLRQDFEDNKLNHENVFHIKDVVEAGYPLFLNFVAPKDLPRRRLGSSLDKIALLHSLAHIEFNAINLALDAVYRFQQMPRGYYADWLKVAAEEAGHFKLLQNRLAQLGSAYGDFPVHSGLWEMAENTAHDVLVRMALVPRVMEARGLDVTPGMISKLREIQDSESAQIL
;
A
#
# COMPACT_ATOMS: atom_id res chain seq x y z
N MET A 1 8.68 -1.86 -27.15
CA MET A 1 8.13 -2.44 -25.91
C MET A 1 7.99 -1.31 -24.90
N LYS A 2 6.89 -1.20 -24.17
CA LYS A 2 6.67 -0.09 -23.22
C LYS A 2 7.67 -0.22 -22.05
N SER A 3 8.17 0.90 -21.52
CA SER A 3 9.07 0.87 -20.35
C SER A 3 8.31 0.43 -19.10
N LEU A 4 8.92 -0.47 -18.31
CA LEU A 4 8.41 -0.84 -16.99
C LEU A 4 8.37 0.38 -16.08
N PHE A 5 9.44 1.17 -16.04
CA PHE A 5 9.59 2.26 -15.08
C PHE A 5 8.64 3.43 -15.36
N GLU A 6 8.47 3.80 -16.64
CA GLU A 6 7.47 4.83 -17.03
C GLU A 6 6.05 4.37 -16.70
N SER A 7 5.72 3.11 -17.04
CA SER A 7 4.40 2.54 -16.73
C SER A 7 4.15 2.48 -15.22
N THR A 8 5.17 2.12 -14.44
CA THR A 8 5.09 2.08 -12.98
C THR A 8 4.89 3.49 -12.40
N GLN A 9 5.60 4.48 -12.93
CA GLN A 9 5.44 5.88 -12.51
C GLN A 9 4.02 6.39 -12.76
N GLU A 10 3.44 6.11 -13.93
CA GLU A 10 2.05 6.48 -14.25
C GLU A 10 1.06 5.94 -13.22
N VAL A 11 1.22 4.66 -12.82
CA VAL A 11 0.37 4.02 -11.82
C VAL A 11 0.63 4.59 -10.41
N LEU A 12 1.90 4.74 -10.03
CA LEU A 12 2.31 5.30 -8.73
C LEU A 12 1.73 6.70 -8.52
N LEU A 13 1.72 7.54 -9.55
CA LEU A 13 1.22 8.92 -9.48
C LEU A 13 -0.31 9.05 -9.57
N SER A 14 -1.03 7.96 -9.88
CA SER A 14 -2.48 8.02 -9.97
C SER A 14 -3.11 8.40 -8.62
N LYS A 15 -4.00 9.38 -8.62
CA LYS A 15 -4.75 9.82 -7.43
C LYS A 15 -6.13 9.18 -7.33
N ASN A 16 -6.56 8.46 -8.38
CA ASN A 16 -7.83 7.78 -8.42
C ASN A 16 -7.66 6.34 -7.92
N ILE A 17 -8.42 5.97 -6.89
CA ILE A 17 -8.31 4.66 -6.23
C ILE A 17 -8.53 3.52 -7.22
N GLU A 18 -9.65 3.53 -7.94
CA GLU A 18 -10.01 2.44 -8.85
C GLU A 18 -9.04 2.35 -10.03
N GLN A 19 -8.62 3.50 -10.57
CA GLN A 19 -7.61 3.53 -11.62
C GLN A 19 -6.28 2.95 -11.13
N LYS A 20 -5.82 3.33 -9.93
CA LYS A 20 -4.57 2.81 -9.37
C LYS A 20 -4.62 1.31 -9.15
N THR A 21 -5.68 0.81 -8.50
CA THR A 21 -5.79 -0.62 -8.18
C THR A 21 -5.89 -1.46 -9.45
N GLN A 22 -6.73 -1.06 -10.42
CA GLN A 22 -6.84 -1.75 -11.71
C GLN A 22 -5.54 -1.70 -12.52
N ALA A 23 -4.90 -0.53 -12.60
CA ALA A 23 -3.66 -0.38 -13.35
C ALA A 23 -2.49 -1.13 -12.70
N THR A 24 -2.50 -1.30 -11.37
CA THR A 24 -1.52 -2.13 -10.64
C THR A 24 -1.65 -3.60 -11.05
N GLN A 25 -2.87 -4.15 -11.08
CA GLN A 25 -3.11 -5.51 -11.57
C GLN A 25 -2.63 -5.69 -13.01
N LYS A 26 -2.98 -4.71 -13.87
CA LYS A 26 -2.59 -4.73 -15.27
C LYS A 26 -1.07 -4.66 -15.45
N LEU A 27 -0.39 -3.83 -14.66
CA LEU A 27 1.07 -3.67 -14.71
C LEU A 27 1.78 -4.99 -14.40
N ARG A 28 1.32 -5.71 -13.37
CA ARG A 28 1.81 -7.06 -13.06
C ARG A 28 1.61 -8.01 -14.23
N GLN A 29 0.39 -8.12 -14.76
CA GLN A 29 0.10 -9.02 -15.88
C GLN A 29 0.95 -8.70 -17.11
N ASP A 30 1.06 -7.42 -17.47
CA ASP A 30 1.85 -7.01 -18.63
C ASP A 30 3.35 -7.32 -18.44
N PHE A 31 3.85 -7.28 -17.20
CA PHE A 31 5.23 -7.68 -16.89
C PHE A 31 5.44 -9.20 -17.00
N GLU A 32 4.52 -10.01 -16.46
CA GLU A 32 4.53 -11.48 -16.55
C GLU A 32 4.46 -11.94 -18.02
N ASP A 33 3.65 -11.25 -18.84
CA ASP A 33 3.51 -11.50 -20.28
C ASP A 33 4.69 -11.00 -21.12
N ASN A 34 5.76 -10.48 -20.50
CA ASN A 34 6.93 -9.90 -21.17
C ASN A 34 6.60 -8.72 -22.12
N LYS A 35 5.53 -7.96 -21.83
CA LYS A 35 5.14 -6.77 -22.61
C LYS A 35 5.87 -5.50 -22.17
N LEU A 36 6.60 -5.54 -21.07
CA LEU A 36 7.32 -4.42 -20.48
C LEU A 36 8.83 -4.65 -20.48
N ASN A 37 9.59 -3.62 -20.88
CA ASN A 37 11.05 -3.61 -20.88
C ASN A 37 11.56 -3.03 -19.56
N HIS A 38 12.45 -3.76 -18.88
CA HIS A 38 13.09 -3.37 -17.61
C HIS A 38 14.59 -3.08 -17.73
N GLU A 39 15.17 -3.21 -18.93
CA GLU A 39 16.59 -2.90 -19.22
C GLU A 39 16.79 -1.42 -19.57
N ASN A 40 15.74 -0.76 -20.07
CA ASN A 40 15.79 0.66 -20.43
C ASN A 40 15.63 1.53 -19.18
N VAL A 41 16.75 1.99 -18.64
CA VAL A 41 16.80 2.95 -17.53
C VAL A 41 16.12 4.27 -17.90
N PHE A 42 15.28 4.77 -17.00
CA PHE A 42 14.50 6.00 -17.10
C PHE A 42 14.99 7.01 -16.06
N HIS A 43 14.96 8.30 -16.40
CA HIS A 43 15.36 9.35 -15.46
C HIS A 43 14.39 9.43 -14.27
N ILE A 44 14.87 9.04 -13.09
CA ILE A 44 14.11 9.12 -11.85
C ILE A 44 14.05 10.58 -11.40
N LYS A 45 12.84 11.09 -11.15
CA LYS A 45 12.67 12.38 -10.47
C LYS A 45 13.15 12.28 -9.02
N ASP A 46 13.92 13.28 -8.57
CA ASP A 46 14.49 13.34 -7.21
C ASP A 46 13.42 13.23 -6.13
N VAL A 47 12.30 13.94 -6.31
CA VAL A 47 11.12 13.84 -5.46
C VAL A 47 9.97 13.25 -6.27
N VAL A 48 9.45 12.13 -5.81
CA VAL A 48 8.19 11.57 -6.29
C VAL A 48 7.31 11.43 -5.07
N GLU A 49 6.21 12.16 -5.05
CA GLU A 49 5.14 11.96 -4.08
C GLU A 49 4.18 10.92 -4.68
N ALA A 50 3.87 9.86 -3.94
CA ALA A 50 2.88 8.89 -4.39
C ALA A 50 1.52 9.56 -4.60
N GLY A 51 0.78 9.09 -5.60
CA GLY A 51 -0.57 9.56 -5.85
C GLY A 51 -1.52 9.14 -4.73
N TYR A 52 -1.98 10.11 -3.95
CA TYR A 52 -3.07 9.92 -2.98
C TYR A 52 -4.35 10.58 -3.47
N PRO A 53 -5.54 10.03 -3.13
CA PRO A 53 -6.80 10.72 -3.35
C PRO A 53 -6.83 12.07 -2.64
N LEU A 54 -7.31 13.10 -3.35
CA LEU A 54 -7.28 14.49 -2.86
C LEU A 54 -8.15 14.74 -1.62
N PHE A 55 -9.08 13.84 -1.32
CA PHE A 55 -9.96 13.96 -0.16
C PHE A 55 -9.35 13.39 1.13
N LEU A 56 -8.16 12.76 1.08
CA LEU A 56 -7.53 12.24 2.28
C LEU A 56 -7.04 13.38 3.18
N ASN A 57 -7.36 13.27 4.47
CA ASN A 57 -6.88 14.20 5.50
C ASN A 57 -5.64 13.62 6.20
N PHE A 58 -4.45 14.14 5.86
CA PHE A 58 -3.20 13.74 6.48
C PHE A 58 -2.96 14.52 7.78
N VAL A 59 -2.64 13.79 8.86
CA VAL A 59 -2.31 14.34 10.17
C VAL A 59 -0.99 13.72 10.68
N ALA A 60 -0.36 14.36 11.66
CA ALA A 60 0.82 13.77 12.28
C ALA A 60 0.44 12.48 13.05
N PRO A 61 1.34 11.49 13.18
CA PRO A 61 1.03 10.23 13.85
C PRO A 61 0.48 10.38 15.28
N LYS A 62 0.92 11.41 16.01
CA LYS A 62 0.47 11.74 17.37
C LYS A 62 -0.98 12.25 17.43
N ASP A 63 -1.49 12.77 16.32
CA ASP A 63 -2.82 13.37 16.19
C ASP A 63 -3.85 12.35 15.68
N LEU A 64 -3.43 11.11 15.41
CA LEU A 64 -4.34 10.02 15.07
C LEU A 64 -5.19 9.60 16.27
N PRO A 65 -6.49 9.30 16.06
CA PRO A 65 -7.31 8.69 17.08
C PRO A 65 -6.68 7.40 17.59
N ARG A 66 -6.67 7.20 18.91
CA ARG A 66 -6.19 5.93 19.49
C ARG A 66 -7.09 4.79 19.04
N ARG A 67 -6.48 3.72 18.51
CA ARG A 67 -7.16 2.47 18.15
C ARG A 67 -7.71 1.81 19.42
N ARG A 68 -9.00 2.01 19.67
CA ARG A 68 -9.76 1.23 20.65
C ARG A 68 -10.54 0.16 19.88
N LEU A 69 -10.98 -0.88 20.57
CA LEU A 69 -11.85 -1.92 20.03
C LEU A 69 -12.94 -2.14 21.08
N GLY A 70 -13.92 -1.24 21.13
CA GLY A 70 -15.04 -1.33 22.07
C GLY A 70 -16.38 -0.89 21.50
N SER A 71 -16.40 -0.27 20.32
CA SER A 71 -17.61 0.22 19.65
C SER A 71 -17.62 -0.10 18.16
N SER A 72 -18.77 0.03 17.50
CA SER A 72 -18.86 -0.08 16.04
C SER A 72 -17.98 0.96 15.32
N LEU A 73 -17.87 2.17 15.87
CA LEU A 73 -17.03 3.24 15.31
C LEU A 73 -15.54 2.87 15.38
N ASP A 74 -15.09 2.35 16.52
CA ASP A 74 -13.72 1.87 16.73
C ASP A 74 -13.32 0.81 15.72
N LYS A 75 -14.24 -0.11 15.42
CA LYS A 75 -14.05 -1.15 14.41
C LYS A 75 -13.90 -0.57 13.00
N ILE A 76 -14.78 0.36 12.63
CA ILE A 76 -14.69 1.05 11.33
C ILE A 76 -13.36 1.80 11.21
N ALA A 77 -12.94 2.50 12.27
CA ALA A 77 -11.65 3.19 12.31
C ALA A 77 -10.46 2.22 12.17
N LEU A 78 -10.52 1.04 12.79
CA LEU A 78 -9.50 -0.01 12.60
C LEU A 78 -9.43 -0.44 11.13
N LEU A 79 -10.56 -0.81 10.54
CA LEU A 79 -10.63 -1.26 9.14
C LEU A 79 -10.19 -0.19 8.15
N HIS A 80 -10.54 1.07 8.41
CA HIS A 80 -10.06 2.21 7.63
C HIS A 80 -8.54 2.34 7.74
N SER A 81 -7.98 2.21 8.95
CA SER A 81 -6.53 2.28 9.13
C SER A 81 -5.79 1.15 8.42
N LEU A 82 -6.38 -0.06 8.36
CA LEU A 82 -5.85 -1.19 7.61
C LEU A 82 -5.93 -0.92 6.10
N ALA A 83 -7.05 -0.38 5.61
CA ALA A 83 -7.17 0.04 4.21
C ALA A 83 -6.09 1.08 3.85
N HIS A 84 -5.78 2.01 4.75
CA HIS A 84 -4.70 2.96 4.53
C HIS A 84 -3.32 2.29 4.45
N ILE A 85 -3.07 1.29 5.30
CA ILE A 85 -1.83 0.50 5.27
C ILE A 85 -1.70 -0.23 3.93
N GLU A 86 -2.74 -0.93 3.47
CA GLU A 86 -2.69 -1.63 2.18
C GLU A 86 -2.50 -0.67 1.00
N PHE A 87 -3.17 0.49 1.02
CA PHE A 87 -2.99 1.50 -0.02
C PHE A 87 -1.55 2.04 -0.05
N ASN A 88 -0.94 2.23 1.11
CA ASN A 88 0.48 2.59 1.20
C ASN A 88 1.39 1.47 0.70
N ALA A 89 1.08 0.22 1.01
CA ALA A 89 1.88 -0.92 0.56
C ALA A 89 1.90 -1.02 -0.98
N ILE A 90 0.77 -0.73 -1.67
CA ILE A 90 0.74 -0.56 -3.14
C ILE A 90 1.74 0.51 -3.57
N ASN A 91 1.72 1.69 -2.94
CA ASN A 91 2.61 2.79 -3.31
C ASN A 91 4.08 2.45 -3.06
N LEU A 92 4.41 1.82 -1.94
CA LEU A 92 5.76 1.43 -1.57
C LEU A 92 6.33 0.39 -2.55
N ALA A 93 5.52 -0.60 -2.92
CA ALA A 93 5.88 -1.63 -3.88
C ALA A 93 6.10 -1.04 -5.28
N LEU A 94 5.21 -0.15 -5.74
CA LEU A 94 5.38 0.56 -7.01
C LEU A 94 6.62 1.48 -7.00
N ASP A 95 6.89 2.20 -5.90
CA ASP A 95 8.11 3.02 -5.76
C ASP A 95 9.37 2.16 -5.82
N ALA A 96 9.37 0.98 -5.20
CA ALA A 96 10.49 0.06 -5.24
C ALA A 96 10.83 -0.40 -6.68
N VAL A 97 9.80 -0.63 -7.52
CA VAL A 97 9.99 -0.96 -8.94
C VAL A 97 10.48 0.25 -9.74
N TYR A 98 9.84 1.40 -9.57
CA TYR A 98 10.15 2.63 -10.30
C TYR A 98 11.57 3.15 -10.01
N ARG A 99 12.01 3.05 -8.74
CA ARG A 99 13.22 3.69 -8.24
C ARG A 99 14.47 2.85 -8.43
N PHE A 100 14.40 1.56 -8.18
CA PHE A 100 15.60 0.71 -8.17
C PHE A 100 15.77 -0.01 -9.51
N GLN A 101 16.24 0.73 -10.52
CA GLN A 101 16.22 0.31 -11.94
C GLN A 101 17.38 -0.60 -12.38
N GLN A 102 18.32 -0.94 -11.49
CA GLN A 102 19.47 -1.81 -11.79
C GLN A 102 19.37 -3.16 -11.06
N MET A 103 18.16 -3.66 -10.85
CA MET A 103 17.88 -4.89 -10.12
C MET A 103 17.56 -6.03 -11.08
N PRO A 104 17.74 -7.31 -10.67
CA PRO A 104 17.38 -8.44 -11.52
C PRO A 104 15.87 -8.51 -11.76
N ARG A 105 15.44 -9.11 -12.88
CA ARG A 105 14.02 -9.30 -13.23
C ARG A 105 13.15 -9.82 -12.07
N GLY A 106 13.67 -10.76 -11.28
CA GLY A 106 12.97 -11.33 -10.13
C GLY A 106 12.58 -10.30 -9.07
N TYR A 107 13.43 -9.31 -8.81
CA TYR A 107 13.13 -8.20 -7.90
C TYR A 107 11.88 -7.44 -8.34
N TYR A 108 11.76 -7.13 -9.63
CA TYR A 108 10.59 -6.45 -10.17
C TYR A 108 9.34 -7.34 -10.14
N ALA A 109 9.49 -8.62 -10.46
CA ALA A 109 8.39 -9.58 -10.40
C ALA A 109 7.79 -9.66 -9.00
N ASP A 110 8.65 -9.77 -7.98
CA ASP A 110 8.22 -9.89 -6.58
C ASP A 110 7.52 -8.62 -6.11
N TRP A 111 8.05 -7.43 -6.41
CA TRP A 111 7.40 -6.17 -6.03
C TRP A 111 6.08 -5.91 -6.76
N LEU A 112 5.98 -6.25 -8.05
CA LEU A 112 4.72 -6.15 -8.78
C LEU A 112 3.68 -7.14 -8.26
N LYS A 113 4.13 -8.33 -7.82
CA LYS A 113 3.27 -9.29 -7.14
C LYS A 113 2.72 -8.72 -5.83
N VAL A 114 3.59 -8.19 -4.97
CA VAL A 114 3.17 -7.53 -3.71
C VAL A 114 2.18 -6.41 -4.01
N ALA A 115 2.50 -5.48 -4.91
CA ALA A 115 1.60 -4.37 -5.26
C ALA A 115 0.20 -4.86 -5.69
N ALA A 116 0.12 -5.94 -6.48
CA ALA A 116 -1.13 -6.54 -6.89
C ALA A 116 -1.88 -7.25 -5.76
N GLU A 117 -1.18 -7.92 -4.84
CA GLU A 117 -1.80 -8.56 -3.67
C GLU A 117 -2.42 -7.50 -2.74
N GLU A 118 -1.67 -6.42 -2.44
CA GLU A 118 -2.17 -5.34 -1.58
C GLU A 118 -3.30 -4.53 -2.22
N ALA A 119 -3.30 -4.40 -3.54
CA ALA A 119 -4.46 -3.84 -4.26
C ALA A 119 -5.72 -4.71 -4.09
N GLY A 120 -5.56 -6.03 -3.98
CA GLY A 120 -6.65 -6.97 -3.66
C GLY A 120 -7.14 -6.80 -2.22
N HIS A 121 -6.23 -6.82 -1.25
CA HIS A 121 -6.55 -6.63 0.18
C HIS A 121 -7.24 -5.29 0.44
N PHE A 122 -6.72 -4.21 -0.15
CA PHE A 122 -7.33 -2.89 -0.10
C PHE A 122 -8.79 -2.92 -0.58
N LYS A 123 -9.09 -3.61 -1.68
CA LYS A 123 -10.44 -3.71 -2.23
C LYS A 123 -11.39 -4.48 -1.31
N LEU A 124 -10.92 -5.54 -0.66
CA LEU A 124 -11.69 -6.27 0.35
C LEU A 124 -12.07 -5.36 1.53
N LEU A 125 -11.10 -4.58 2.04
CA LEU A 125 -11.32 -3.64 3.13
C LEU A 125 -12.26 -2.49 2.73
N GLN A 126 -12.13 -1.96 1.51
CA GLN A 126 -13.03 -0.92 1.00
C GLN A 126 -14.48 -1.42 0.92
N ASN A 127 -14.68 -2.64 0.40
CA ASN A 127 -16.01 -3.26 0.37
C ASN A 127 -16.57 -3.46 1.78
N ARG A 128 -15.72 -3.88 2.74
CA ARG A 128 -16.13 -4.05 4.13
C ARG A 128 -16.52 -2.74 4.79
N LEU A 129 -15.78 -1.66 4.55
CA LEU A 129 -16.13 -0.32 5.03
C LEU A 129 -17.49 0.11 4.49
N ALA A 130 -17.74 -0.10 3.19
CA ALA A 130 -19.01 0.27 2.56
C ALA A 130 -20.20 -0.48 3.19
N GLN A 131 -20.05 -1.78 3.49
CA GLN A 131 -21.08 -2.57 4.21
C GLN A 131 -21.37 -2.02 5.61
N LEU A 132 -20.38 -1.40 6.25
CA LEU A 132 -20.50 -0.77 7.56
C LEU A 132 -20.93 0.71 7.50
N GLY A 133 -21.26 1.22 6.30
CA GLY A 133 -21.71 2.61 6.11
C GLY A 133 -20.59 3.65 6.17
N SER A 134 -19.34 3.26 5.85
CA SER A 134 -18.17 4.15 5.81
C SER A 134 -17.38 3.96 4.52
N ALA A 135 -16.41 4.83 4.25
CA ALA A 135 -15.52 4.78 3.11
C ALA A 135 -14.07 5.06 3.52
N TYR A 136 -13.14 4.56 2.68
CA TYR A 136 -11.75 4.99 2.78
C TYR A 136 -11.66 6.51 2.53
N GLY A 137 -11.08 7.21 3.49
CA GLY A 137 -11.02 8.68 3.56
C GLY A 137 -11.88 9.32 4.65
N ASP A 138 -12.82 8.60 5.27
CA ASP A 138 -13.68 9.15 6.33
C ASP A 138 -12.92 9.49 7.63
N PHE A 139 -11.77 8.84 7.86
CA PHE A 139 -10.90 9.06 9.01
C PHE A 139 -9.54 9.65 8.57
N PRO A 140 -8.87 10.41 9.47
CA PRO A 140 -7.53 10.94 9.19
C PRO A 140 -6.49 9.83 9.04
N VAL A 141 -5.46 10.10 8.23
CA VAL A 141 -4.38 9.16 7.88
C VAL A 141 -3.02 9.79 8.15
N HIS A 142 -1.94 9.00 8.06
CA HIS A 142 -0.57 9.50 8.24
C HIS A 142 0.40 8.90 7.21
N SER A 143 1.44 9.65 6.86
CA SER A 143 2.42 9.32 5.81
C SER A 143 3.67 8.59 6.32
N GLY A 144 3.67 8.06 7.55
CA GLY A 144 4.91 7.64 8.23
C GLY A 144 5.74 6.58 7.52
N LEU A 145 5.11 5.61 6.83
CA LEU A 145 5.84 4.64 6.00
C LEU A 145 6.40 5.27 4.72
N TRP A 146 5.65 6.18 4.11
CA TRP A 146 6.09 6.89 2.91
C TRP A 146 7.27 7.82 3.20
N GLU A 147 7.23 8.56 4.32
CA GLU A 147 8.35 9.38 4.78
C GLU A 147 9.63 8.55 4.98
N MET A 148 9.51 7.33 5.55
CA MET A 148 10.67 6.43 5.65
C MET A 148 11.16 5.97 4.28
N ALA A 149 10.25 5.70 3.34
CA ALA A 149 10.64 5.36 1.98
C ALA A 149 11.41 6.50 1.31
N GLU A 150 10.99 7.75 1.47
CA GLU A 150 11.70 8.92 0.97
C GLU A 150 13.10 9.04 1.59
N ASN A 151 13.21 8.91 2.91
CA ASN A 151 14.49 8.99 3.63
C ASN A 151 15.48 7.88 3.23
N THR A 152 14.98 6.75 2.71
CA THR A 152 15.79 5.59 2.30
C THR A 152 15.87 5.44 0.78
N ALA A 153 15.37 6.41 0.01
CA ALA A 153 15.29 6.35 -1.44
C ALA A 153 16.66 6.24 -2.15
N HIS A 154 17.74 6.62 -1.45
CA HIS A 154 19.09 6.66 -1.98
C HIS A 154 19.77 5.28 -2.09
N ASP A 155 19.27 4.26 -1.38
CA ASP A 155 19.91 2.94 -1.33
C ASP A 155 18.88 1.82 -1.15
N VAL A 156 18.92 0.84 -2.06
CA VAL A 156 17.97 -0.30 -2.06
C VAL A 156 18.12 -1.17 -0.82
N LEU A 157 19.34 -1.41 -0.34
CA LEU A 157 19.59 -2.23 0.85
C LEU A 157 19.09 -1.53 2.10
N VAL A 158 19.32 -0.22 2.22
CA VAL A 158 18.77 0.60 3.32
C VAL A 158 17.24 0.58 3.27
N ARG A 159 16.63 0.76 2.09
CA ARG A 159 15.18 0.67 1.91
C ARG A 159 14.64 -0.67 2.37
N MET A 160 15.23 -1.78 1.90
CA MET A 160 14.80 -3.14 2.23
C MET A 160 14.98 -3.45 3.73
N ALA A 161 16.01 -2.91 4.37
CA ALA A 161 16.27 -3.14 5.79
C ALA A 161 15.28 -2.39 6.69
N LEU A 162 14.98 -1.13 6.38
CA LEU A 162 14.19 -0.28 7.28
C LEU A 162 12.68 -0.38 7.05
N VAL A 163 12.23 -0.39 5.79
CA VAL A 163 10.78 -0.36 5.51
C VAL A 163 10.16 -1.75 5.67
N PRO A 164 10.40 -2.75 4.79
CA PRO A 164 9.72 -4.03 4.91
C PRO A 164 10.20 -4.87 6.09
N ARG A 165 11.51 -4.87 6.40
CA ARG A 165 12.06 -5.74 7.44
C ARG A 165 11.91 -5.23 8.86
N VAL A 166 11.87 -3.91 9.09
CA VAL A 166 11.75 -3.35 10.45
C VAL A 166 10.36 -2.76 10.67
N MET A 167 9.89 -1.87 9.80
CA MET A 167 8.62 -1.19 10.03
C MET A 167 7.41 -2.08 9.74
N GLU A 168 7.36 -2.70 8.56
CA GLU A 168 6.21 -3.53 8.16
C GLU A 168 6.19 -4.86 8.92
N ALA A 169 7.34 -5.51 9.14
CA ALA A 169 7.43 -6.74 9.92
C ALA A 169 6.87 -6.60 11.36
N ARG A 170 7.08 -5.45 12.01
CA ARG A 170 6.48 -5.16 13.33
C ARG A 170 4.94 -5.05 13.26
N GLY A 171 4.41 -4.67 12.09
CA GLY A 171 2.96 -4.66 11.83
C GLY A 171 2.37 -6.07 11.78
N LEU A 172 3.13 -7.07 11.31
CA LEU A 172 2.66 -8.45 11.26
C LEU A 172 2.47 -9.07 12.66
N ASP A 173 3.27 -8.65 13.63
CA ASP A 173 3.19 -9.15 15.01
C ASP A 173 1.87 -8.76 15.71
N VAL A 174 1.16 -7.73 15.21
CA VAL A 174 -0.11 -7.28 15.81
C VAL A 174 -1.35 -7.91 15.16
N THR A 175 -1.23 -8.48 13.96
CA THR A 175 -2.35 -9.05 13.19
C THR A 175 -3.08 -10.19 13.93
N PRO A 176 -2.40 -11.19 14.55
CA PRO A 176 -3.09 -12.25 15.28
C PRO A 176 -3.96 -11.74 16.43
N GLY A 177 -3.47 -10.70 17.13
CA GLY A 177 -4.22 -10.06 18.21
C GLY A 177 -5.45 -9.28 17.71
N MET A 178 -5.36 -8.67 16.53
CA MET A 178 -6.51 -8.00 15.90
C MET A 178 -7.58 -9.01 15.47
N ILE A 179 -7.18 -10.12 14.85
CA ILE A 179 -8.08 -11.22 14.45
C ILE A 179 -8.81 -11.78 15.67
N SER A 180 -8.11 -12.07 16.78
CA SER A 180 -8.74 -12.55 18.01
C SER A 180 -9.83 -11.61 18.50
N LYS A 181 -9.52 -10.31 18.58
CA LYS A 181 -10.48 -9.30 19.05
C LYS A 181 -11.69 -9.16 18.13
N LEU A 182 -11.51 -9.22 16.81
CA LEU A 182 -12.62 -9.20 15.86
C LEU A 182 -13.54 -10.42 16.03
N ARG A 183 -12.97 -11.60 16.28
CA ARG A 183 -13.74 -12.81 16.57
C ARG A 183 -14.49 -12.72 17.91
N GLU A 184 -13.87 -12.15 18.93
CA GLU A 184 -14.50 -11.93 20.25
C GLU A 184 -15.76 -11.04 20.16
N ILE A 185 -15.74 -10.04 19.27
CA ILE A 185 -16.92 -9.19 19.00
C ILE A 185 -17.84 -9.74 17.90
N GLN A 186 -17.68 -11.02 17.54
CA GLN A 186 -18.47 -11.75 16.54
C GLN A 186 -18.40 -11.17 15.11
N ASP A 187 -17.36 -10.40 14.78
CA ASP A 187 -17.12 -9.89 13.42
C ASP A 187 -16.22 -10.85 12.62
N SER A 188 -16.79 -12.01 12.28
CA SER A 188 -16.06 -13.05 11.55
C SER A 188 -15.69 -12.63 10.13
N GLU A 189 -16.49 -11.78 9.50
CA GLU A 189 -16.24 -11.29 8.14
C GLU A 189 -14.98 -10.42 8.10
N SER A 190 -14.82 -9.48 9.04
CA SER A 190 -13.62 -8.65 9.13
C SER A 190 -12.39 -9.49 9.53
N ALA A 191 -12.57 -10.50 10.37
CA ALA A 191 -11.50 -11.41 10.78
C ALA A 191 -11.04 -12.38 9.70
N GLN A 192 -11.80 -12.54 8.60
CA GLN A 192 -11.41 -13.35 7.44
C GLN A 192 -10.66 -12.54 6.38
N ILE A 193 -10.81 -11.21 6.41
CA ILE A 193 -10.08 -10.29 5.53
C ILE A 193 -8.63 -10.13 5.99
N LEU A 194 -8.36 -10.31 7.29
CA LEU A 194 -7.04 -10.23 7.94
C LEU A 194 -6.42 -11.62 8.17
#